data_AF-A0A956HZI0-F1
#
_entry.id   AF-A0A956HZI0-F1
#
_cell.length_a   1.000
_cell.length_b   1.000
_cell.length_c   1.000
_cell.angle_alpha   90.00
_cell.angle_beta   90.00
_cell.angle_gamma   90.00
#
_symmetry.space_group_name_H-M   'P 1'
#
loop_
_entity.id
_entity.type
_entity.pdbx_description
1 polymer ?
#
loop_
_entity_poly.entity_id
_entity_poly.type
_entity_poly.pdbx_seq_one_letter_code
_entity_poly.pdbx_strand_id
1 'polypeptide(L)'
;MLRGAEDTVPGAPKAIALDEAYSAELPNRVGEELTGAEILWESLVREGVRVIFGYPGGAIMPAYDAMIRYPIHHVLTRHEQGAAHMADGFARASGKVGVCVATSGPGATNLVTGIATAMLDSIPMVCITGQVPSSLIGTDAFQETDIAGVTLPIT
;
A
#
# COMPACT_ATOMS: atom_id res chain seq x y z
N MET A 1 -13.87 40.04 6.94
CA MET A 1 -12.69 40.43 7.73
C MET A 1 -12.67 39.60 9.02
N LEU A 2 -12.17 38.37 8.95
CA LEU A 2 -11.83 37.48 10.08
C LEU A 2 -10.67 36.61 9.54
N ARG A 3 -9.39 37.01 9.69
CA ARG A 3 -8.44 36.51 10.71
C ARG A 3 -8.69 35.00 10.98
N GLY A 4 -7.85 34.04 10.57
CA GLY A 4 -6.39 34.02 10.55
C GLY A 4 -5.88 33.46 11.89
N ALA A 5 -5.88 32.13 12.02
CA ALA A 5 -5.18 31.28 13.01
C ALA A 5 -5.57 29.83 12.64
N GLU A 6 -4.72 28.98 12.06
CA GLU A 6 -3.57 28.31 12.68
C GLU A 6 -3.86 27.71 14.07
N ASP A 7 -5.03 27.07 14.24
CA ASP A 7 -5.21 26.08 15.30
C ASP A 7 -4.50 24.78 14.90
N THR A 8 -3.17 24.79 15.00
CA THR A 8 -2.37 23.57 15.06
C THR A 8 -2.26 23.16 16.52
N VAL A 9 -2.72 21.95 16.85
CA VAL A 9 -2.67 21.40 18.20
C VAL A 9 -1.21 21.43 18.71
N PRO A 10 -0.91 22.04 19.86
CA PRO A 10 0.46 22.10 20.39
C PRO A 10 0.99 20.69 20.64
N GLY A 11 2.03 20.31 19.90
CA GLY A 11 2.65 18.98 19.99
C GLY A 11 2.14 17.96 18.96
N ALA A 12 1.20 18.31 18.08
CA ALA A 12 1.01 17.53 16.87
C ALA A 12 2.33 17.55 16.07
N PRO A 13 2.85 16.39 15.63
CA PRO A 13 3.99 16.40 14.73
C PRO A 13 3.63 17.30 13.56
N LYS A 14 4.48 18.32 13.29
CA LYS A 14 4.36 19.12 12.07
C LYS A 14 4.15 18.13 10.94
N ALA A 15 3.11 18.32 10.13
CA ALA A 15 2.94 17.54 8.91
C ALA A 15 4.30 17.57 8.21
N ILE A 16 4.99 16.44 8.20
CA ILE A 16 6.24 16.31 7.48
C ILE A 16 5.81 16.62 6.05
N ALA A 17 6.38 17.66 5.45
CA ALA A 17 6.32 17.81 4.00
C ALA A 17 7.01 16.55 3.46
N LEU A 18 6.23 15.50 3.18
CA LEU A 18 6.68 14.22 2.60
C LEU A 18 7.44 14.46 1.28
N ASP A 19 7.21 15.64 0.73
CA ASP A 19 7.73 16.29 -0.46
C ASP A 19 9.24 16.60 -0.37
N GLU A 20 9.70 17.19 0.74
CA GLU A 20 11.07 17.73 0.86
C GLU A 20 12.09 16.74 1.42
N ALA A 21 11.63 15.74 2.19
CA ALA A 21 12.54 14.80 2.86
C ALA A 21 13.11 13.72 1.92
N TYR A 22 12.49 13.46 0.76
CA TYR A 22 12.66 12.18 0.03
C TYR A 22 12.80 12.36 -1.51
N SER A 23 13.56 13.37 -1.94
CA SER A 23 13.85 13.65 -3.36
C SER A 23 14.98 12.80 -3.98
N ALA A 24 15.34 11.66 -3.39
CA ALA A 24 16.35 10.79 -3.97
C ALA A 24 15.75 10.01 -5.15
N GLU A 25 16.11 10.39 -6.37
CA GLU A 25 15.87 9.57 -7.56
C GLU A 25 16.59 8.23 -7.39
N LEU A 26 15.88 7.12 -7.62
CA LEU A 26 16.51 5.80 -7.65
C LEU A 26 17.53 5.75 -8.79
N PRO A 27 18.67 5.07 -8.60
CA PRO A 27 19.66 4.93 -9.66
C PRO A 27 19.04 4.27 -10.90
N ASN A 28 19.58 4.58 -12.08
CA ASN A 28 19.24 3.85 -13.29
C ASN A 28 19.96 2.49 -13.25
N ARG A 29 19.18 1.40 -13.19
CA ARG A 29 19.67 0.02 -13.02
C ARG A 29 19.38 -0.85 -14.25
N VAL A 30 19.27 -0.25 -15.44
CA VAL A 30 19.06 -0.99 -16.69
C VAL A 30 20.16 -2.04 -16.87
N GLY A 31 19.75 -3.31 -17.00
CA GLY A 31 20.65 -4.45 -17.18
C GLY A 31 20.99 -5.19 -15.89
N GLU A 32 20.54 -4.72 -14.72
CA GLU A 32 20.63 -5.47 -13.46
C GLU A 32 19.43 -6.42 -13.31
N GLU A 33 19.69 -7.64 -12.83
CA GLU A 33 18.65 -8.61 -12.50
C GLU A 33 18.11 -8.32 -11.09
N LEU A 34 16.81 -8.04 -11.01
CA LEU A 34 16.11 -7.73 -9.77
C LEU A 34 15.12 -8.84 -9.44
N THR A 35 14.94 -9.10 -8.15
CA THR A 35 13.83 -9.95 -7.69
C THR A 35 12.49 -9.29 -7.98
N GLY A 36 11.41 -10.06 -8.11
CA GLY A 36 10.07 -9.49 -8.28
C GLY A 36 9.66 -8.55 -7.13
N ALA A 37 10.14 -8.80 -5.92
CA ALA A 37 9.94 -7.95 -4.76
C ALA A 37 10.66 -6.59 -4.89
N GLU A 38 11.89 -6.57 -5.38
CA GLU A 38 12.64 -5.33 -5.67
C GLU A 38 11.96 -4.54 -6.80
N ILE A 39 11.55 -5.23 -7.87
CA ILE A 39 10.82 -4.61 -8.98
C ILE A 39 9.54 -3.94 -8.48
N LEU A 40 8.75 -4.60 -7.62
CA LEU A 40 7.52 -4.05 -7.06
C LEU A 40 7.76 -2.69 -6.38
N TRP A 41 8.71 -2.61 -5.47
CA TRP A 41 8.96 -1.36 -4.74
C TRP A 41 9.63 -0.30 -5.61
N GLU A 42 10.54 -0.71 -6.49
CA GLU A 42 11.18 0.20 -7.43
C GLU A 42 10.16 0.86 -8.34
N SER A 43 9.20 0.10 -8.88
CA SER A 43 8.09 0.62 -9.67
C SER A 43 7.25 1.61 -8.87
N LEU A 44 6.84 1.27 -7.65
CA LEU A 44 6.05 2.17 -6.81
C LEU A 44 6.78 3.50 -6.52
N VAL A 45 8.07 3.43 -6.20
CA VAL A 45 8.89 4.63 -5.96
C VAL A 45 9.01 5.49 -7.22
N ARG A 46 9.20 4.86 -8.39
CA ARG A 46 9.27 5.56 -9.69
C ARG A 46 7.92 6.22 -10.05
N GLU A 47 6.80 5.60 -9.67
CA GLU A 47 5.44 6.18 -9.79
C GLU A 47 5.13 7.24 -8.72
N GLY A 48 6.11 7.65 -7.91
CA GLY A 48 5.95 8.71 -6.92
C GLY A 48 5.30 8.27 -5.60
N VAL A 49 5.09 6.96 -5.39
CA VAL A 49 4.61 6.42 -4.11
C VAL A 49 5.72 6.59 -3.06
N ARG A 50 5.33 7.10 -1.90
CA ARG A 50 6.24 7.34 -0.75
C ARG A 50 5.68 6.82 0.57
N VAL A 51 4.37 6.65 0.66
CA VAL A 51 3.68 6.15 1.84
C VAL A 51 2.82 4.97 1.42
N ILE A 52 2.86 3.90 2.20
CA ILE A 52 1.95 2.76 2.07
C ILE A 52 1.32 2.46 3.43
N PHE A 53 0.17 1.82 3.42
CA PHE A 53 -0.53 1.37 4.62
C PHE A 53 -0.66 -0.13 4.58
N GLY A 54 -0.30 -0.85 5.64
CA GLY A 54 -0.32 -2.30 5.52
C GLY A 54 -0.22 -3.09 6.81
N TYR A 55 -0.54 -4.37 6.65
CA TYR A 55 -0.34 -5.39 7.67
C TYR A 55 0.45 -6.56 7.04
N PRO A 56 1.66 -6.87 7.55
CA PRO A 56 2.52 -7.91 6.96
C PRO A 56 2.03 -9.32 7.31
N GLY A 57 2.46 -10.30 6.50
CA GLY A 57 2.22 -11.73 6.75
C GLY A 57 3.07 -12.63 5.86
N GLY A 58 2.93 -13.95 6.00
CA GLY A 58 3.86 -14.94 5.42
C GLY A 58 4.02 -14.83 3.90
N ALA A 59 2.92 -14.85 3.16
CA ALA A 59 2.94 -14.85 1.69
C ALA A 59 3.47 -13.55 1.06
N ILE A 60 3.43 -12.42 1.79
CA ILE A 60 3.91 -11.11 1.29
C ILE A 60 5.30 -10.76 1.86
N MET A 61 5.89 -11.64 2.67
CA MET A 61 7.15 -11.37 3.37
C MET A 61 8.33 -11.03 2.44
N PRO A 62 8.52 -11.70 1.28
CA PRO A 62 9.59 -11.32 0.36
C PRO A 62 9.50 -9.86 -0.12
N ALA A 63 8.27 -9.34 -0.29
CA ALA A 63 8.07 -7.92 -0.57
C ALA A 63 8.50 -7.08 0.64
N TYR A 64 8.00 -7.34 1.83
CA TYR A 64 8.39 -6.55 3.02
C TYR A 64 9.90 -6.57 3.30
N ASP A 65 10.59 -7.69 3.06
CA ASP A 65 12.05 -7.79 3.20
C ASP A 65 12.78 -6.87 2.20
N ALA A 66 12.36 -6.84 0.93
CA ALA A 66 12.94 -5.94 -0.06
C ALA A 66 12.65 -4.45 0.22
N MET A 67 11.47 -4.14 0.79
CA MET A 67 11.00 -2.77 1.05
C MET A 67 11.99 -1.93 1.86
N ILE A 68 12.73 -2.56 2.78
CA ILE A 68 13.69 -1.87 3.67
C ILE A 68 14.79 -1.11 2.90
N ARG A 69 15.02 -1.47 1.64
CA ARG A 69 16.03 -0.85 0.75
C ARG A 69 15.47 0.35 -0.01
N TYR A 70 14.16 0.55 0.03
CA TYR A 70 13.48 1.57 -0.75
C TYR A 70 13.02 2.73 0.11
N PRO A 71 12.96 3.94 -0.47
CA PRO A 71 12.44 5.12 0.19
C PRO A 71 10.90 5.06 0.28
N ILE A 72 10.37 4.12 1.06
CA ILE A 72 8.95 3.98 1.37
C ILE A 72 8.72 4.05 2.88
N HIS A 73 7.80 4.93 3.28
CA HIS A 73 7.27 4.96 4.63
C HIS A 73 6.09 3.98 4.76
N HIS A 74 6.30 2.89 5.51
CA HIS A 74 5.22 1.95 5.82
C HIS A 74 4.52 2.32 7.12
N VAL A 75 3.22 2.60 7.02
CA VAL A 75 2.33 2.80 8.16
C VAL A 75 1.70 1.45 8.51
N LEU A 76 2.24 0.82 9.56
CA LEU A 76 1.71 -0.44 10.09
C LEU A 76 0.32 -0.20 10.70
N THR A 77 -0.69 -0.88 10.16
CA THR A 77 -2.03 -0.88 10.72
C THR A 77 -2.22 -2.01 11.73
N ARG A 78 -3.36 -2.02 12.42
CA ARG A 78 -3.76 -3.13 13.31
C ARG A 78 -4.79 -4.07 12.69
N HIS A 79 -5.26 -3.74 11.50
CA HIS A 79 -6.21 -4.51 10.70
C HIS A 79 -6.12 -4.05 9.24
N GLU A 80 -6.25 -4.96 8.27
CA GLU A 80 -6.10 -4.65 6.84
C GLU A 80 -7.21 -3.72 6.34
N GLN A 81 -8.45 -3.89 6.83
CA GLN A 81 -9.52 -2.93 6.55
C GLN A 81 -9.13 -1.48 6.92
N GLY A 82 -8.40 -1.30 8.03
CA GLY A 82 -7.85 -0.01 8.42
C GLY A 82 -6.82 0.50 7.41
N ALA A 83 -5.98 -0.38 6.86
CA ALA A 83 -5.02 -0.01 5.81
C ALA A 83 -5.72 0.46 4.53
N ALA A 84 -6.77 -0.23 4.08
CA ALA A 84 -7.54 0.17 2.92
C ALA A 84 -8.20 1.55 3.13
N HIS A 85 -8.85 1.78 4.28
CA HIS A 85 -9.46 3.10 4.57
C HIS A 85 -8.44 4.22 4.77
N MET A 86 -7.24 3.92 5.28
CA MET A 86 -6.15 4.91 5.36
C MET A 86 -5.63 5.27 3.96
N ALA A 87 -5.49 4.29 3.06
CA ALA A 87 -5.13 4.54 1.67
C ALA A 87 -6.18 5.39 0.94
N ASP A 88 -7.47 5.07 1.12
CA ASP A 88 -8.60 5.85 0.63
C ASP A 88 -8.55 7.31 1.14
N GLY A 89 -8.47 7.50 2.47
CA GLY A 89 -8.39 8.83 3.07
C GLY A 89 -7.16 9.63 2.63
N PHE A 90 -6.00 8.96 2.50
CA PHE A 90 -4.78 9.57 1.97
C PHE A 90 -4.99 10.08 0.54
N ALA A 91 -5.55 9.24 -0.34
CA ALA A 91 -5.76 9.61 -1.74
C ALA A 91 -6.64 10.86 -1.88
N ARG A 92 -7.72 10.95 -1.08
CA ARG A 92 -8.60 12.12 -1.04
C ARG A 92 -7.91 13.38 -0.56
N ALA A 93 -7.13 13.26 0.52
CA ALA A 93 -6.49 14.41 1.16
C ALA A 93 -5.29 14.93 0.35
N SER A 94 -4.53 14.05 -0.29
CA SER A 94 -3.29 14.42 -0.98
C SER A 94 -3.44 14.57 -2.49
N GLY A 95 -4.53 14.08 -3.08
CA GLY A 95 -4.68 13.98 -4.54
C GLY A 95 -3.69 13.01 -5.20
N LYS A 96 -3.08 12.09 -4.43
CA LYS A 96 -2.13 11.07 -4.92
C LYS A 96 -2.80 9.70 -4.85
N VAL A 97 -2.17 8.68 -5.44
CA VAL A 97 -2.67 7.30 -5.36
C VAL A 97 -2.47 6.76 -3.94
N GLY A 98 -3.53 6.21 -3.34
CA GLY A 98 -3.45 5.48 -2.08
C GLY A 98 -2.95 4.07 -2.32
N VAL A 99 -2.00 3.58 -1.51
CA VAL A 99 -1.46 2.22 -1.64
C VAL A 99 -1.63 1.46 -0.34
N CYS A 100 -2.33 0.32 -0.39
CA CYS A 100 -2.42 -0.58 0.75
C CYS A 100 -1.85 -1.98 0.45
N VAL A 101 -1.29 -2.62 1.47
CA VAL A 101 -0.59 -3.90 1.34
C VAL A 101 -1.07 -4.89 2.40
N ALA A 102 -1.44 -6.10 1.98
CA ALA A 102 -1.83 -7.20 2.85
C ALA A 102 -1.17 -8.52 2.44
N THR A 103 -1.21 -9.52 3.33
CA THR A 103 -0.81 -10.89 2.98
C THR A 103 -1.92 -11.64 2.21
N SER A 104 -1.74 -12.94 1.97
CA SER A 104 -2.75 -13.78 1.32
C SER A 104 -3.92 -14.10 2.25
N GLY A 105 -4.92 -14.82 1.73
CA GLY A 105 -6.03 -15.36 2.50
C GLY A 105 -6.75 -14.30 3.35
N PRO A 106 -6.78 -14.44 4.69
CA PRO A 106 -7.51 -13.53 5.56
C PRO A 106 -7.08 -12.06 5.42
N GLY A 107 -5.79 -11.81 5.20
CA GLY A 107 -5.30 -10.44 5.05
C GLY A 107 -5.86 -9.78 3.79
N ALA A 108 -5.87 -10.52 2.69
CA ALA A 108 -6.43 -10.07 1.42
C ALA A 108 -7.95 -9.84 1.53
N THR A 109 -8.70 -10.78 2.12
CA THR A 109 -10.16 -10.66 2.28
C THR A 109 -10.57 -9.52 3.21
N ASN A 110 -9.74 -9.17 4.19
CA ASN A 110 -9.98 -8.04 5.08
C ASN A 110 -9.89 -6.67 4.38
N LEU A 111 -9.31 -6.59 3.18
CA LEU A 111 -9.30 -5.35 2.38
C LEU A 111 -10.63 -5.09 1.66
N VAL A 112 -11.46 -6.11 1.44
CA VAL A 112 -12.63 -6.09 0.54
C VAL A 112 -13.57 -4.92 0.81
N THR A 113 -13.89 -4.65 2.08
CA THR A 113 -14.77 -3.52 2.43
C THR A 113 -14.17 -2.18 2.03
N GLY A 114 -12.87 -1.97 2.28
CA GLY A 114 -12.21 -0.72 1.90
C GLY A 114 -12.01 -0.57 0.40
N ILE A 115 -11.76 -1.67 -0.32
CA ILE A 115 -11.73 -1.72 -1.78
C ILE A 115 -13.08 -1.26 -2.35
N ALA A 116 -14.19 -1.84 -1.86
CA ALA A 116 -15.52 -1.47 -2.30
C ALA A 116 -15.84 0.00 -2.02
N THR A 117 -15.45 0.53 -0.86
CA THR A 117 -15.61 1.95 -0.54
C THR A 117 -14.86 2.84 -1.55
N ALA A 118 -13.58 2.56 -1.79
CA ALA A 118 -12.78 3.35 -2.72
C ALA A 118 -13.33 3.29 -4.15
N MET A 119 -13.74 2.11 -4.63
CA MET A 119 -14.29 1.93 -5.97
C MET A 119 -15.61 2.68 -6.16
N LEU A 120 -16.55 2.58 -5.20
CA LEU A 120 -17.83 3.28 -5.26
C LEU A 120 -17.69 4.80 -5.21
N ASP A 121 -16.66 5.29 -4.55
CA ASP A 121 -16.36 6.73 -4.44
C ASP A 121 -15.34 7.22 -5.48
N SER A 122 -14.93 6.38 -6.44
CA SER A 122 -13.97 6.70 -7.50
C SER A 122 -12.60 7.18 -6.98
N ILE A 123 -12.11 6.56 -5.91
CA ILE A 123 -10.85 6.93 -5.26
C ILE A 123 -9.69 6.14 -5.87
N PRO A 124 -8.60 6.81 -6.31
CA PRO A 124 -7.47 6.13 -6.92
C PRO A 124 -6.67 5.36 -5.86
N MET A 125 -6.76 4.03 -5.92
CA MET A 125 -6.11 3.14 -4.97
C MET A 125 -5.47 1.93 -5.65
N VAL A 126 -4.30 1.51 -5.16
CA VAL A 126 -3.62 0.27 -5.53
C VAL A 126 -3.59 -0.65 -4.30
N CYS A 127 -4.10 -1.87 -4.46
CA CYS A 127 -4.11 -2.88 -3.41
C CYS A 127 -3.16 -4.02 -3.77
N ILE A 128 -2.16 -4.26 -2.93
CA ILE A 128 -1.16 -5.31 -3.14
C ILE A 128 -1.42 -6.41 -2.12
N THR A 129 -1.65 -7.63 -2.62
CA THR A 129 -1.87 -8.80 -1.76
C THR A 129 -0.81 -9.86 -2.03
N GLY A 130 -0.38 -10.55 -0.98
CA GLY A 130 0.39 -11.78 -1.13
C GLY A 130 -0.48 -12.90 -1.69
N GLN A 131 0.15 -13.93 -2.24
CA GLN A 131 -0.53 -15.16 -2.67
C GLN A 131 0.35 -16.38 -2.38
N VAL A 132 -0.27 -17.56 -2.30
CA VAL A 132 0.47 -18.83 -2.30
C VAL A 132 1.32 -18.98 -3.56
N PRO A 133 2.41 -19.77 -3.53
CA PRO A 133 3.17 -20.11 -4.73
C PRO A 133 2.25 -20.60 -5.86
N SER A 134 2.56 -20.20 -7.09
CA SER A 134 1.71 -20.52 -8.26
C SER A 134 1.45 -22.02 -8.44
N SER A 135 2.40 -22.87 -8.05
CA SER A 135 2.26 -24.33 -8.08
C SER A 135 1.26 -24.90 -7.09
N LEU A 136 0.80 -24.11 -6.12
CA LEU A 136 -0.17 -24.49 -5.09
C LEU A 136 -1.56 -23.90 -5.32
N ILE A 137 -1.75 -23.10 -6.37
CA ILE A 137 -3.07 -22.54 -6.69
C ILE A 137 -4.01 -23.68 -7.11
N GLY A 138 -5.21 -23.71 -6.54
CA GLY A 138 -6.25 -24.72 -6.73
C GLY A 138 -6.06 -25.98 -5.89
N THR A 139 -5.22 -25.94 -4.84
CA THR A 139 -4.88 -27.12 -4.02
C THR A 139 -5.42 -27.07 -2.60
N ASP A 140 -6.22 -26.05 -2.28
CA ASP A 140 -6.67 -25.72 -0.92
C ASP A 140 -5.49 -25.50 0.03
N ALA A 141 -4.45 -24.82 -0.46
CA ALA A 141 -3.26 -24.55 0.31
C ALA A 141 -3.55 -23.61 1.50
N PHE A 142 -2.71 -23.67 2.53
CA PHE A 142 -2.86 -22.81 3.71
C PHE A 142 -2.86 -21.32 3.31
N GLN A 143 -3.91 -20.60 3.74
CA GLN A 143 -4.14 -19.18 3.41
C GLN A 143 -4.22 -18.89 1.89
N GLU A 144 -4.59 -19.89 1.09
CA GLU A 144 -5.04 -19.69 -0.29
C GLU A 144 -6.44 -19.07 -0.29
N THR A 145 -6.66 -18.09 -1.17
CA THR A 145 -7.99 -17.57 -1.47
C THR A 145 -7.98 -17.01 -2.88
N ASP A 146 -9.06 -17.23 -3.62
CA ASP A 146 -9.31 -16.58 -4.91
C ASP A 146 -9.66 -15.12 -4.70
N ILE A 147 -8.66 -14.33 -4.28
CA ILE A 147 -8.84 -12.90 -4.03
C ILE A 147 -9.27 -12.17 -5.30
N ALA A 148 -8.77 -12.59 -6.47
CA ALA A 148 -9.15 -12.01 -7.74
C ALA A 148 -10.65 -12.18 -7.99
N GLY A 149 -11.20 -13.38 -7.80
CA GLY A 149 -12.65 -13.63 -7.89
C GLY A 149 -13.46 -12.85 -6.86
N VAL A 150 -12.96 -12.74 -5.61
CA VAL A 150 -13.64 -11.99 -4.54
C VAL A 150 -13.72 -10.49 -4.85
N THR A 151 -12.65 -9.89 -5.41
CA THR A 151 -12.59 -8.44 -5.66
C THR A 151 -13.03 -8.04 -7.06
N LEU A 152 -13.16 -8.98 -8.01
CA LEU A 152 -13.58 -8.71 -9.39
C LEU A 152 -14.79 -7.77 -9.55
N PRO A 153 -15.88 -7.85 -8.75
CA PRO A 153 -17.02 -6.93 -8.90
C PRO A 153 -16.78 -5.53 -8.33
N ILE A 154 -15.67 -5.31 -7.61
CA ILE A 154 -15.39 -4.09 -6.85
C ILE A 154 -14.01 -3.47 -7.18
N THR A 155 -13.43 -3.80 -8.33
CA THR A 155 -12.14 -3.28 -8.81
C THR A 155 -12.18 -2.99 -10.30
#